data_AF-A0A4Y6V8M8-F1
#
_entry.id   AF-A0A4Y6V8M8-F1
#
_cell.length_a   1.000
_cell.length_b   1.000
_cell.length_c   1.000
_cell.angle_alpha   90.00
_cell.angle_beta   90.00
_cell.angle_gamma   90.00
#
_symmetry.space_group_name_H-M   'P 1'
#
loop_
_entity.id
_entity.type
_entity.pdbx_description
1 polymer ?
#
loop_
_entity_poly.entity_id
_entity_poly.type
_entity_poly.pdbx_seq_one_letter_code
_entity_poly.pdbx_strand_id
1 'polypeptide(L)'
;MPRSTALASESIAFQPTLSVASGQWRGLDGLAHPRMNKVRQGHTITMQQDGVRSVFSLTDMCCCERLALWSLRCLSGHFRVAPCRETRTTDGMFPEIFAPLFDAAEQAFSEAQDLMKASGQEGLDISRPGAQFLTRTESALIEAVRAAQNDDSVAVGAILQSLMLNAAVSAHVKSALTLLAECMAGAGHWLLQEGETE
;
A
#
# COMPACT_ATOMS: atom_id res chain seq x y z
N MET A 1 -27.55 -59.76 -20.09
CA MET A 1 -27.03 -58.71 -20.99
C MET A 1 -26.75 -57.47 -20.15
N PRO A 2 -25.48 -57.05 -19.99
CA PRO A 2 -25.07 -55.94 -19.13
C PRO A 2 -24.91 -54.64 -19.94
N ARG A 3 -25.07 -53.49 -19.28
CA ARG A 3 -24.37 -52.26 -19.70
C ARG A 3 -23.89 -51.50 -18.46
N SER A 4 -22.62 -51.70 -18.17
CA SER A 4 -21.76 -50.82 -17.38
C SER A 4 -21.49 -49.52 -18.12
N THR A 5 -21.44 -48.42 -17.38
CA THR A 5 -20.62 -47.23 -17.64
C THR A 5 -20.33 -46.63 -16.25
N ALA A 6 -19.23 -47.00 -15.62
CA ALA A 6 -17.90 -46.40 -15.72
C ALA A 6 -17.82 -45.01 -15.05
N LEU A 7 -17.22 -45.01 -13.86
CA LEU A 7 -16.63 -43.87 -13.17
C LEU A 7 -15.59 -43.19 -14.07
N ALA A 8 -15.67 -41.87 -14.20
CA ALA A 8 -14.55 -41.05 -14.61
C ALA A 8 -14.20 -40.11 -13.46
N SER A 9 -13.13 -40.45 -12.75
CA SER A 9 -12.36 -39.51 -11.93
C SER A 9 -11.67 -38.53 -12.87
N GLU A 10 -12.06 -37.26 -12.85
CA GLU A 10 -11.26 -36.20 -13.42
C GLU A 10 -10.55 -35.46 -12.27
N SER A 11 -9.31 -35.88 -12.04
CA SER A 11 -8.31 -35.11 -11.32
C SER A 11 -7.98 -33.87 -12.15
N ILE A 12 -8.63 -32.74 -11.86
CA ILE A 12 -8.23 -31.45 -12.42
C ILE A 12 -7.03 -30.97 -11.59
N ALA A 13 -5.84 -31.18 -12.16
CA ALA A 13 -4.62 -30.53 -11.72
C ALA A 13 -4.81 -29.01 -11.85
N PHE A 14 -4.78 -28.31 -10.71
CA PHE A 14 -4.79 -26.85 -10.67
C PHE A 14 -3.39 -26.37 -11.09
N GLN A 15 -3.26 -25.91 -12.34
CA GLN A 15 -2.09 -25.14 -12.76
C GLN A 15 -2.39 -23.66 -12.55
N PRO A 16 -1.58 -22.91 -11.77
CA PRO A 16 -1.68 -21.46 -11.76
C PRO A 16 -1.06 -20.94 -13.05
N THR A 17 -1.90 -20.63 -14.04
CA THR A 17 -1.48 -19.80 -15.17
C THR A 17 -1.23 -18.39 -14.65
N LEU A 18 0.04 -18.04 -14.47
CA LEU A 18 0.53 -16.67 -14.40
C LEU A 18 0.11 -15.96 -15.68
N SER A 19 -0.97 -15.19 -15.62
CA SER A 19 -1.30 -14.19 -16.63
C SER A 19 -1.03 -12.83 -16.01
N VAL A 20 0.19 -12.34 -16.25
CA VAL A 20 0.54 -10.94 -16.13
C VAL A 20 -0.30 -10.20 -17.16
N ALA A 21 -1.52 -9.81 -16.76
CA ALA A 21 -2.29 -8.83 -17.49
C ALA A 21 -1.69 -7.46 -17.15
N SER A 22 -0.66 -7.10 -17.92
CA SER A 22 -0.37 -5.71 -18.26
C SER A 22 -1.58 -5.14 -18.99
N GLY A 23 -2.64 -4.87 -18.22
CA GLY A 23 -3.88 -4.26 -18.65
C GLY A 23 -3.65 -2.78 -18.85
N GLN A 24 -3.26 -2.46 -20.07
CA GLN A 24 -3.08 -1.13 -20.62
C GLN A 24 -4.34 -0.27 -20.42
N TRP A 25 -4.38 0.51 -19.33
CA TRP A 25 -5.41 1.53 -19.08
C TRP A 25 -5.19 2.73 -20.01
N ARG A 26 -5.43 2.56 -21.32
CA ARG A 26 -5.72 3.70 -22.20
C ARG A 26 -7.16 4.13 -21.93
N GLY A 27 -7.32 5.10 -21.05
CA GLY A 27 -8.64 5.65 -20.72
C GLY A 27 -8.68 6.75 -19.66
N LEU A 28 -7.57 7.04 -18.97
CA LEU A 28 -7.49 8.08 -17.93
C LEU A 28 -6.64 9.30 -18.32
N ASP A 29 -6.30 9.46 -19.60
CA ASP A 29 -5.50 10.60 -20.12
C ASP A 29 -6.19 11.99 -19.93
N GLY A 30 -7.43 12.01 -19.42
CA GLY A 30 -8.20 13.24 -19.18
C GLY A 30 -8.18 13.78 -17.74
N LEU A 31 -7.53 13.12 -16.78
CA LEU A 31 -7.52 13.52 -15.36
C LEU A 31 -6.12 13.80 -14.80
N ALA A 32 -5.18 14.21 -15.67
CA ALA A 32 -3.92 14.78 -15.23
C ALA A 32 -4.19 16.13 -14.53
N HIS A 33 -4.47 16.08 -13.23
CA HIS A 33 -4.56 17.28 -12.41
C HIS A 33 -3.15 17.88 -12.26
N PRO A 34 -2.99 19.20 -12.48
CA PRO A 34 -1.71 19.86 -12.27
C PRO A 34 -1.27 19.69 -10.82
N ARG A 35 0.01 19.35 -10.62
CA ARG A 35 0.68 19.29 -9.31
C ARG A 35 0.45 20.63 -8.59
N MET A 36 -0.39 20.61 -7.56
CA MET A 36 -0.63 21.77 -6.71
C MET A 36 0.43 21.79 -5.60
N ASN A 37 1.48 22.58 -5.80
CA ASN A 37 2.51 22.82 -4.77
C ASN A 37 1.90 23.60 -3.60
N LYS A 38 1.97 23.03 -2.40
CA LYS A 38 1.69 23.74 -1.15
C LYS A 38 3.02 24.12 -0.51
N VAL A 39 3.29 25.42 -0.47
CA VAL A 39 4.47 26.02 0.19
C VAL A 39 4.54 25.55 1.64
N ARG A 40 5.63 24.89 2.03
CA ARG A 40 5.91 24.47 3.41
C ARG A 40 6.56 25.66 4.13
N GLN A 41 5.91 26.20 5.17
CA GLN A 41 6.58 27.12 6.09
C GLN A 41 7.57 26.32 6.92
N GLY A 42 8.85 26.67 6.81
CA GLY A 42 9.96 25.93 7.40
C GLY A 42 9.88 25.87 8.92
N HIS A 43 9.87 24.65 9.45
CA HIS A 43 10.29 24.39 10.82
C HIS A 43 11.67 23.73 10.78
N THR A 44 12.64 24.45 11.31
CA THR A 44 14.03 24.07 11.50
C THR A 44 14.11 22.71 12.17
N ILE A 45 14.56 21.70 11.42
CA ILE A 45 14.96 20.39 11.96
C ILE A 45 16.15 20.66 12.86
N THR A 46 15.97 20.52 14.17
CA THR A 46 17.09 20.49 15.12
C THR A 46 17.76 19.14 14.94
N MET A 47 18.82 19.11 14.14
CA MET A 47 19.73 17.96 14.08
C MET A 47 20.46 17.88 15.40
N GLN A 48 19.94 17.06 16.32
CA GLN A 48 20.67 16.65 17.50
C GLN A 48 21.22 15.25 17.26
N GLN A 49 22.50 15.20 16.93
CA GLN A 49 23.32 13.99 16.94
C GLN A 49 23.33 13.43 18.36
N ASP A 50 22.60 12.35 18.58
CA ASP A 50 22.92 11.25 19.51
C ASP A 50 21.73 10.29 19.57
N GLY A 51 21.87 9.08 19.00
CA GLY A 51 21.15 7.84 19.38
C GLY A 51 19.61 7.80 19.50
N VAL A 52 18.87 8.88 19.24
CA VAL A 52 17.43 8.99 19.50
C VAL A 52 16.66 8.70 18.22
N ARG A 53 15.73 7.73 18.28
CA ARG A 53 14.72 7.50 17.24
C ARG A 53 14.10 8.84 16.85
N SER A 54 14.21 9.25 15.59
CA SER A 54 13.32 10.30 15.06
C SER A 54 11.90 9.75 15.15
N VAL A 55 11.15 10.19 16.16
CA VAL A 55 9.75 9.83 16.33
C VAL A 55 8.96 10.84 15.51
N PHE A 56 8.49 10.42 14.34
CA PHE A 56 7.59 11.25 13.54
C PHE A 56 6.20 11.24 14.17
N SER A 57 5.62 12.43 14.37
CA SER A 57 4.26 12.62 14.83
C SER A 57 3.33 12.88 13.64
N LEU A 58 2.06 12.49 13.75
CA LEU A 58 1.02 12.85 12.79
C LEU A 58 0.96 14.36 12.50
N THR A 59 1.31 15.18 13.49
CA THR A 59 1.30 16.65 13.38
C THR A 59 2.31 17.19 12.38
N ASP A 60 3.39 16.45 12.12
CA ASP A 60 4.52 16.90 11.30
C ASP A 60 4.35 16.51 9.82
N MET A 61 3.33 15.71 9.53
CA MET A 61 3.04 15.12 8.22
C MET A 61 2.04 15.95 7.42
N CYS A 62 2.25 16.05 6.11
CA CYS A 62 1.28 16.64 5.21
C CYS A 62 0.00 15.78 5.12
N CYS A 63 -1.04 16.30 4.46
CA CYS A 63 -2.31 15.57 4.34
C CYS A 63 -2.17 14.27 3.53
N CYS A 64 -1.35 14.26 2.47
CA CYS A 64 -1.10 13.07 1.65
C CYS A 64 -0.35 11.99 2.45
N GLU A 65 0.64 12.37 3.24
CA GLU A 65 1.39 11.47 4.11
C GLU A 65 0.53 10.85 5.20
N ARG A 66 -0.33 11.67 5.84
CA ARG A 66 -1.31 11.16 6.80
C ARG A 66 -2.30 10.19 6.17
N LEU A 67 -2.73 10.47 4.94
CA LEU A 67 -3.59 9.59 4.16
C LEU A 67 -2.90 8.26 3.84
N ALA A 68 -1.65 8.29 3.39
CA ALA A 68 -0.85 7.08 3.15
C ALA A 68 -0.72 6.24 4.42
N LEU A 69 -0.33 6.87 5.53
CA LEU A 69 -0.20 6.21 6.82
C LEU A 69 -1.52 5.58 7.28
N TRP A 70 -2.62 6.32 7.21
CA TRP A 70 -3.93 5.79 7.57
C TRP A 70 -4.29 4.59 6.70
N SER A 71 -4.05 4.67 5.39
CA SER A 71 -4.33 3.60 4.44
C SER A 71 -3.53 2.34 4.79
N LEU A 72 -2.22 2.47 5.05
CA LEU A 72 -1.36 1.36 5.49
C LEU A 72 -1.86 0.69 6.77
N ARG A 73 -2.29 1.48 7.75
CA ARG A 73 -2.85 0.97 9.01
C ARG A 73 -4.17 0.23 8.79
N CYS A 74 -4.98 0.67 7.82
CA CYS A 74 -6.20 -0.02 7.45
C CYS A 74 -5.92 -1.34 6.72
N LEU A 75 -4.94 -1.38 5.82
CA LEU A 75 -4.48 -2.63 5.18
C LEU A 75 -4.00 -3.66 6.21
N SER A 76 -3.28 -3.21 7.25
CA SER A 76 -2.80 -4.11 8.30
C SER A 76 -3.92 -4.65 9.19
N GLY A 77 -4.82 -3.77 9.63
CA GLY A 77 -5.86 -4.10 10.60
C GLY A 77 -7.21 -4.53 10.01
N HIS A 78 -7.34 -4.58 8.68
CA HIS A 78 -8.62 -4.73 7.97
C HIS A 78 -9.67 -3.74 8.48
N PHE A 79 -9.22 -2.51 8.73
CA PHE A 79 -10.08 -1.49 9.29
C PHE A 79 -10.87 -0.84 8.17
N ARG A 80 -12.14 -1.24 8.05
CA ARG A 80 -13.10 -0.64 7.12
C ARG A 80 -14.04 0.29 7.86
N VAL A 81 -14.19 1.52 7.37
CA VAL A 81 -15.23 2.45 7.81
C VAL A 81 -16.43 2.24 6.90
N ALA A 82 -17.62 2.13 7.48
CA ALA A 82 -18.84 1.98 6.71
C ALA A 82 -18.95 3.12 5.67
N PRO A 83 -19.36 2.82 4.42
CA PRO A 83 -19.51 3.84 3.39
C PRO A 83 -20.39 4.99 3.88
N CYS A 84 -19.85 6.21 3.83
CA CYS A 84 -20.60 7.40 4.18
C CYS A 84 -21.43 7.84 2.97
N ARG A 85 -22.76 7.92 3.14
CA ARG A 85 -23.69 8.27 2.05
C ARG A 85 -23.45 9.69 1.54
N GLU A 86 -22.97 10.56 2.42
CA GLU A 86 -22.71 11.96 2.18
C GLU A 86 -21.46 12.18 1.34
N THR A 87 -20.40 11.40 1.57
CA THR A 87 -19.12 11.52 0.84
C THR A 87 -19.00 10.57 -0.36
N ARG A 88 -19.84 9.52 -0.44
CA ARG A 88 -19.77 8.46 -1.48
C ARG A 88 -18.38 7.83 -1.62
N THR A 89 -17.65 7.78 -0.51
CA THR A 89 -16.31 7.18 -0.45
C THR A 89 -16.39 5.88 0.34
N THR A 90 -15.74 4.84 -0.18
CA THR A 90 -15.42 3.66 0.63
C THR A 90 -14.37 4.09 1.64
N ASP A 91 -14.56 3.71 2.90
CA ASP A 91 -13.68 4.11 3.99
C ASP A 91 -13.58 5.63 4.26
N GLY A 92 -14.44 6.44 3.64
CA GLY A 92 -14.41 7.90 3.80
C GLY A 92 -13.35 8.61 2.95
N MET A 93 -12.43 7.89 2.31
CA MET A 93 -11.19 8.50 1.78
C MET A 93 -10.95 8.41 0.28
N PHE A 94 -11.37 7.33 -0.37
CA PHE A 94 -11.20 7.16 -1.82
C PHE A 94 -12.56 7.12 -2.53
N PRO A 95 -12.67 7.74 -3.72
CA PRO A 95 -13.85 7.57 -4.57
C PRO A 95 -14.15 6.09 -4.83
N GLU A 96 -15.45 5.75 -4.94
CA GLU A 96 -15.93 4.37 -5.14
C GLU A 96 -15.28 3.65 -6.35
N ILE A 97 -14.87 4.39 -7.39
CA ILE A 97 -14.17 3.83 -8.56
C ILE A 97 -12.83 3.16 -8.20
N PHE A 98 -12.19 3.58 -7.11
CA PHE A 98 -10.93 3.00 -6.62
C PHE A 98 -11.13 1.90 -5.58
N ALA A 99 -12.38 1.62 -5.16
CA ALA A 99 -12.66 0.58 -4.18
C ALA A 99 -12.08 -0.79 -4.59
N PRO A 100 -12.24 -1.29 -5.84
CA PRO A 100 -11.67 -2.57 -6.23
C PRO A 100 -10.14 -2.61 -6.16
N LEU A 101 -9.49 -1.47 -6.41
CA LEU A 101 -8.04 -1.35 -6.37
C LEU A 101 -7.53 -1.38 -4.92
N PHE A 102 -8.25 -0.72 -4.01
CA PHE A 102 -7.93 -0.73 -2.59
C PHE A 102 -8.26 -2.08 -1.92
N ASP A 103 -9.31 -2.77 -2.38
CA ASP A 103 -9.63 -4.15 -1.96
C ASP A 103 -8.53 -5.12 -2.39
N ALA A 104 -8.01 -4.98 -3.62
CA ALA A 104 -6.88 -5.76 -4.09
C ALA A 104 -5.60 -5.48 -3.28
N ALA A 105 -5.38 -4.22 -2.88
CA ALA A 105 -4.28 -3.85 -2.00
C ALA A 105 -4.40 -4.51 -0.61
N GLU A 106 -5.60 -4.53 -0.02
CA GLU A 106 -5.88 -5.20 1.25
C GLU A 106 -5.65 -6.69 1.14
N GLN A 107 -6.17 -7.32 0.09
CA GLN A 107 -5.99 -8.76 -0.14
C GLN A 107 -4.51 -9.13 -0.26
N ALA A 108 -3.74 -8.40 -1.07
CA ALA A 108 -2.30 -8.63 -1.20
C ALA A 108 -1.56 -8.44 0.13
N PHE A 109 -1.96 -7.45 0.93
CA PHE A 109 -1.36 -7.22 2.24
C PHE A 109 -1.73 -8.33 3.26
N SER A 110 -2.95 -8.85 3.22
CA SER A 110 -3.38 -9.99 4.04
C SER A 110 -2.61 -11.26 3.68
N GLU A 111 -2.43 -11.54 2.39
CA GLU A 111 -1.63 -12.68 1.91
C GLU A 111 -0.18 -12.60 2.41
N ALA A 112 0.42 -11.41 2.38
CA ALA A 112 1.74 -11.18 2.95
C ALA A 112 1.78 -11.53 4.45
N GLN A 113 0.80 -11.05 5.23
CA GLN A 113 0.73 -11.35 6.66
C GLN A 113 0.56 -12.85 6.94
N ASP A 114 -0.25 -13.55 6.15
CA ASP A 114 -0.46 -14.98 6.31
C ASP A 114 0.80 -15.79 5.95
N LEU A 115 1.55 -15.36 4.93
CA LEU A 115 2.87 -15.92 4.61
C LEU A 115 3.90 -15.66 5.73
N MET A 116 3.88 -14.47 6.34
CA MET A 116 4.75 -14.18 7.50
C MET A 116 4.43 -15.10 8.68
N LYS A 117 3.14 -15.27 9.01
CA LYS A 117 2.71 -16.20 10.06
C LYS A 117 3.12 -17.64 9.74
N ALA A 118 2.90 -18.10 8.50
CA ALA A 118 3.22 -19.46 8.07
C ALA A 118 4.74 -19.75 8.09
N SER A 119 5.57 -18.73 7.85
CA SER A 119 7.03 -18.83 7.90
C SER A 119 7.64 -18.53 9.27
N GLY A 120 6.81 -18.28 10.30
CA GLY A 120 7.27 -17.96 11.65
C GLY A 120 7.96 -16.61 11.79
N GLN A 121 7.77 -15.69 10.83
CA GLN A 121 8.27 -14.33 10.91
C GLN A 121 7.35 -13.48 11.79
N GLU A 122 7.93 -12.55 12.54
CA GLU A 122 7.18 -11.54 13.26
C GLU A 122 6.45 -10.62 12.27
N GLY A 123 5.20 -10.27 12.56
CA GLY A 123 4.42 -9.37 11.72
C GLY A 123 5.05 -7.99 11.60
N LEU A 124 4.65 -7.24 10.56
CA LEU A 124 5.09 -5.86 10.40
C LEU A 124 4.62 -5.01 11.60
N ASP A 125 5.55 -4.27 12.20
CA ASP A 125 5.28 -3.32 13.29
C ASP A 125 4.49 -2.12 12.75
N ILE A 126 3.19 -2.29 12.57
CA ILE A 126 2.25 -1.27 12.10
C ILE A 126 1.25 -1.00 13.21
N SER A 127 1.09 0.28 13.55
CA SER A 127 0.20 0.71 14.62
C SER A 127 -1.26 0.65 14.18
N ARG A 128 -2.17 0.61 15.15
CA ARG A 128 -3.61 0.73 14.87
C ARG A 128 -3.95 2.11 14.31
N PRO A 129 -5.03 2.23 13.50
CA PRO A 129 -5.58 3.52 13.13
C PRO A 129 -5.81 4.41 14.37
N GLY A 130 -5.35 5.67 14.30
CA GLY A 130 -5.45 6.64 15.40
C GLY A 130 -4.20 6.77 16.29
N ALA A 131 -3.18 5.94 16.14
CA ALA A 131 -1.90 6.15 16.84
C ALA A 131 -1.23 7.46 16.41
N GLN A 132 -0.71 8.24 17.37
CA GLN A 132 -0.15 9.57 17.10
C GLN A 132 1.27 9.54 16.54
N PHE A 133 2.00 8.47 16.82
CA PHE A 133 3.40 8.32 16.43
C PHE A 133 3.54 7.26 15.37
N LEU A 134 4.60 7.39 14.57
CA LEU A 134 4.94 6.44 13.53
C LEU A 134 5.98 5.46 14.02
N THR A 135 5.83 4.20 13.61
CA THR A 135 6.89 3.20 13.73
C THR A 135 7.92 3.39 12.62
N ARG A 136 9.11 2.80 12.77
CA ARG A 136 10.12 2.81 11.69
C ARG A 136 9.63 2.09 10.44
N THR A 137 8.90 1.00 10.62
CA THR A 137 8.27 0.25 9.54
C THR A 137 7.27 1.11 8.79
N GLU A 138 6.42 1.86 9.50
CA GLU A 138 5.46 2.78 8.87
C GLU A 138 6.16 3.88 8.05
N SER A 139 7.22 4.50 8.59
CA SER A 139 8.00 5.49 7.84
C SER A 139 8.60 4.90 6.56
N ALA A 140 9.18 3.70 6.63
CA ALA A 140 9.74 3.02 5.47
C ALA A 140 8.65 2.63 4.44
N LEU A 141 7.48 2.19 4.89
CA LEU A 141 6.38 1.87 3.99
C LEU A 141 5.83 3.11 3.29
N ILE A 142 5.77 4.27 3.95
CA ILE A 142 5.40 5.54 3.31
C ILE A 142 6.42 5.93 2.24
N GLU A 143 7.73 5.76 2.52
CA GLU A 143 8.77 5.95 1.51
C GLU A 143 8.57 5.01 0.31
N ALA A 144 8.23 3.76 0.57
CA ALA A 144 7.95 2.81 -0.50
C ALA A 144 6.69 3.17 -1.31
N VAL A 145 5.63 3.69 -0.68
CA VAL A 145 4.47 4.25 -1.43
C VAL A 145 4.92 5.43 -2.29
N ARG A 146 5.76 6.32 -1.76
CA ARG A 146 6.29 7.47 -2.51
C ARG A 146 7.11 7.02 -3.71
N ALA A 147 8.02 6.07 -3.51
CA ALA A 147 8.80 5.48 -4.60
C ALA A 147 7.89 4.82 -5.65
N ALA A 148 6.86 4.09 -5.20
CA ALA A 148 5.87 3.48 -6.09
C ALA A 148 5.07 4.51 -6.90
N GLN A 149 4.69 5.66 -6.32
CA GLN A 149 4.04 6.74 -7.07
C GLN A 149 4.94 7.31 -8.18
N ASN A 150 6.27 7.23 -8.02
CA ASN A 150 7.23 7.68 -9.02
C ASN A 150 7.71 6.56 -9.95
N ASP A 151 6.99 5.43 -10.01
CA ASP A 151 7.35 4.23 -10.79
C ASP A 151 8.76 3.66 -10.45
N ASP A 152 9.32 4.01 -9.29
CA ASP A 152 10.64 3.55 -8.86
C ASP A 152 10.55 2.18 -8.16
N SER A 153 10.29 1.16 -8.97
CA SER A 153 10.15 -0.22 -8.49
C SER A 153 11.42 -0.80 -7.87
N VAL A 154 12.59 -0.20 -8.14
CA VAL A 154 13.90 -0.59 -7.60
C VAL A 154 14.04 -0.05 -6.17
N ALA A 155 13.72 1.23 -5.95
CA ALA A 155 13.71 1.82 -4.61
C ALA A 155 12.72 1.11 -3.70
N VAL A 156 11.50 0.79 -4.19
CA VAL A 156 10.53 -0.02 -3.44
C VAL A 156 11.15 -1.36 -3.02
N GLY A 157 11.82 -2.05 -3.94
CA GLY A 157 12.50 -3.32 -3.64
C GLY A 157 13.58 -3.18 -2.58
N ALA A 158 14.44 -2.16 -2.69
CA ALA A 158 15.51 -1.89 -1.73
C ALA A 158 14.96 -1.59 -0.32
N ILE A 159 13.90 -0.79 -0.23
CA ILE A 159 13.24 -0.48 1.05
C ILE A 159 12.66 -1.74 1.66
N LEU A 160 11.92 -2.54 0.88
CA LEU A 160 11.31 -3.77 1.41
C LEU A 160 12.35 -4.81 1.85
N GLN A 161 13.48 -4.92 1.16
CA GLN A 161 14.59 -5.78 1.59
C GLN A 161 15.15 -5.39 2.97
N SER A 162 15.07 -4.11 3.34
CA SER A 162 15.48 -3.66 4.68
C SER A 162 14.48 -4.04 5.78
N LEU A 163 13.21 -4.27 5.42
CA LEU A 163 12.13 -4.62 6.35
C LEU A 163 11.93 -6.13 6.47
N MET A 164 12.12 -6.87 5.38
CA MET A 164 11.85 -8.31 5.33
C MET A 164 12.80 -9.03 4.37
N LEU A 165 13.24 -10.21 4.78
CA LEU A 165 14.15 -11.06 3.99
C LEU A 165 13.42 -12.04 3.07
N ASN A 166 12.13 -12.27 3.30
CA ASN A 166 11.34 -13.24 2.53
C ASN A 166 10.84 -12.61 1.23
N ALA A 167 11.35 -13.10 0.10
CA ALA A 167 11.03 -12.59 -1.22
C ALA A 167 9.54 -12.73 -1.59
N ALA A 168 8.86 -13.80 -1.14
CA ALA A 168 7.44 -13.98 -1.40
C ALA A 168 6.61 -12.94 -0.64
N VAL A 169 6.87 -12.76 0.65
CA VAL A 169 6.23 -11.71 1.47
C VAL A 169 6.49 -10.33 0.86
N SER A 170 7.75 -10.05 0.49
CA SER A 170 8.15 -8.79 -0.14
C SER A 170 7.39 -8.52 -1.45
N ALA A 171 7.15 -9.54 -2.27
CA ALA A 171 6.36 -9.40 -3.50
C ALA A 171 4.90 -9.01 -3.24
N HIS A 172 4.25 -9.65 -2.26
CA HIS A 172 2.87 -9.32 -1.89
C HIS A 172 2.77 -7.91 -1.27
N VAL A 173 3.70 -7.54 -0.38
CA VAL A 173 3.76 -6.18 0.17
C VAL A 173 4.01 -5.15 -0.94
N LYS A 174 4.95 -5.42 -1.86
CA LYS A 174 5.20 -4.55 -3.02
C LYS A 174 3.93 -4.34 -3.84
N SER A 175 3.20 -5.41 -4.15
CA SER A 175 1.92 -5.31 -4.87
C SER A 175 0.92 -4.42 -4.13
N ALA A 176 0.74 -4.63 -2.82
CA ALA A 176 -0.16 -3.83 -2.01
C ALA A 176 0.22 -2.34 -2.02
N LEU A 177 1.51 -2.02 -1.90
CA LEU A 177 2.01 -0.64 -1.92
C LEU A 177 1.86 0.02 -3.28
N THR A 178 2.07 -0.70 -4.38
CA THR A 178 1.84 -0.19 -5.74
C THR A 178 0.37 0.11 -5.98
N LEU A 179 -0.54 -0.81 -5.62
CA LEU A 179 -1.98 -0.61 -5.75
C LEU A 179 -2.47 0.58 -4.89
N LEU A 180 -1.93 0.73 -3.68
CA LEU A 180 -2.19 1.90 -2.84
C LEU A 180 -1.66 3.20 -3.47
N ALA A 181 -0.44 3.19 -4.00
CA ALA A 181 0.15 4.33 -4.67
C ALA A 181 -0.71 4.79 -5.86
N GLU A 182 -1.22 3.84 -6.65
CA GLU A 182 -2.17 4.08 -7.75
C GLU A 182 -3.50 4.63 -7.25
N CYS A 183 -4.09 4.07 -6.18
CA CYS A 183 -5.31 4.62 -5.56
C CYS A 183 -5.13 6.08 -5.15
N MET A 184 -4.02 6.37 -4.48
CA MET A 184 -3.70 7.72 -4.01
C MET A 184 -3.49 8.69 -5.18
N ALA A 185 -2.67 8.29 -6.15
CA ALA A 185 -2.39 9.11 -7.34
C ALA A 185 -3.67 9.38 -8.15
N GLY A 186 -4.49 8.36 -8.38
CA GLY A 186 -5.77 8.47 -9.07
C GLY A 186 -6.78 9.36 -8.36
N ALA A 187 -6.71 9.42 -7.03
CA ALA A 187 -7.51 10.35 -6.22
C ALA A 187 -6.88 11.76 -6.07
N GLY A 188 -5.75 12.03 -6.73
CA GLY A 188 -5.06 13.33 -6.69
C GLY A 188 -4.19 13.56 -5.45
N HIS A 189 -3.84 12.50 -4.72
CA HIS A 189 -2.97 12.55 -3.55
C HIS A 189 -1.55 12.10 -3.88
N TRP A 190 -0.59 13.04 -3.80
CA TRP A 190 0.81 12.80 -4.11
C TRP A 190 1.72 12.99 -2.88
N LEU A 191 2.68 12.09 -2.71
CA LEU A 191 3.74 12.20 -1.71
C LEU A 191 4.94 12.95 -2.33
N LEU A 192 5.37 14.03 -1.68
CA LEU A 192 6.49 14.87 -2.13
C LEU A 192 7.83 14.16 -1.91
N GLN A 193 8.80 14.33 -2.80
CA GLN A 193 10.16 13.80 -2.60
C GLN A 193 10.90 14.55 -1.49
N GLU A 194 11.67 13.81 -0.68
CA GLU A 194 12.61 14.43 0.27
C GLU A 194 13.68 15.18 -0.54
N GLY A 195 13.70 16.51 -0.45
CA GLY A 195 14.63 17.36 -1.19
C GLY A 195 13.99 18.14 -2.34
N GLU A 196 12.74 17.87 -2.71
CA GLU A 196 11.89 18.83 -3.43
C GLU A 196 11.37 19.88 -2.43
N THR A 197 12.31 20.60 -1.81
CA THR A 197 12.08 22.00 -1.45
C THR A 197 12.13 22.78 -2.75
N GLU A 198 11.00 23.40 -3.11
CA GLU A 198 11.03 24.58 -4.00
C GLU A 198 12.10 25.59 -3.54
#